data_AF-A0A661CKC5-F1
#
_entry.id   AF-A0A661CKC5-F1
#
_cell.length_a   1.000
_cell.length_b   1.000
_cell.length_c   1.000
_cell.angle_alpha   90.00
_cell.angle_beta   90.00
_cell.angle_gamma   90.00
#
_symmetry.space_group_name_H-M   'P 1'
#
loop_
_entity.id
_entity.type
_entity.pdbx_description
1 polymer ?
#
loop_
_entity_poly.entity_id
_entity_poly.type
_entity_poly.pdbx_seq_one_letter_code
_entity_poly.pdbx_strand_id
1 'polypeptide(L)'
;MVAQIFAGLFTEGNTDIRFLHSIVQNTLEAVAFEDCSGQFDIELSPIKINKTGLGFIEQVLEASKKGQEDFAMMILCVQADADRKTLKETYLHKINPCQVEL
;
A
#
# COMPACT_ATOMS: atom_id res chain seq x y z
N MET A 1 -1.50 -19.86 -18.21
CA MET A 1 -1.78 -18.41 -18.16
C MET A 1 -1.31 -17.96 -16.79
N VAL A 2 -0.37 -17.03 -16.72
CA VAL A 2 0.09 -16.47 -15.44
C VAL A 2 -0.93 -15.43 -15.02
N ALA A 3 -1.41 -15.50 -13.77
CA ALA A 3 -2.35 -14.50 -13.27
C ALA A 3 -1.62 -13.18 -13.01
N GLN A 4 -2.27 -12.04 -13.24
CA GLN A 4 -1.73 -10.73 -12.92
C GLN A 4 -2.35 -10.23 -11.62
N ILE A 5 -1.53 -9.73 -10.70
CA ILE A 5 -1.96 -9.00 -9.51
C ILE A 5 -1.53 -7.55 -9.66
N PHE A 6 -2.47 -6.65 -9.43
CA PHE A 6 -2.20 -5.22 -9.39
C PHE A 6 -2.14 -4.74 -7.94
N ALA A 7 -0.99 -4.19 -7.54
CA ALA A 7 -0.74 -3.65 -6.22
C ALA A 7 -0.61 -2.12 -6.26
N GLY A 8 -1.10 -1.47 -5.23
CA GLY A 8 -0.94 -0.04 -5.01
C GLY A 8 0.06 0.27 -3.91
N LEU A 9 0.89 1.30 -4.08
CA LEU A 9 1.74 1.84 -3.03
C LEU A 9 1.24 3.22 -2.61
N PHE A 10 0.71 3.32 -1.40
CA PHE A 10 0.34 4.59 -0.78
C PHE A 10 1.35 4.96 0.33
N THR A 11 1.89 6.17 0.26
CA THR A 11 2.92 6.67 1.20
C THR A 11 2.56 8.04 1.73
N GLU A 12 3.23 8.50 2.78
CA GLU A 12 3.04 9.86 3.33
C GLU A 12 3.56 10.95 2.39
N GLY A 13 4.71 10.74 1.74
CA GLY A 13 5.29 11.70 0.82
C GLY A 13 5.90 11.10 -0.45
N ASN A 14 6.27 11.98 -1.38
CA ASN A 14 6.94 11.59 -2.64
C ASN A 14 8.35 11.04 -2.40
N THR A 15 8.98 11.41 -1.27
CA THR A 15 10.29 10.87 -0.86
C THR A 15 10.21 9.36 -0.68
N ASP A 16 9.18 8.89 0.02
CA ASP A 16 8.98 7.46 0.28
C ASP A 16 8.80 6.69 -1.03
N ILE A 17 8.01 7.22 -1.97
CA ILE A 17 7.84 6.61 -3.30
C ILE A 17 9.20 6.45 -3.98
N ARG A 18 10.04 7.50 -3.97
CA ARG A 18 11.34 7.48 -4.65
C ARG A 18 12.29 6.42 -4.09
N PHE A 19 12.24 6.15 -2.79
CA PHE A 19 13.17 5.22 -2.14
C PHE A 19 12.61 3.82 -1.95
N LEU A 20 11.30 3.69 -1.74
CA LEU A 20 10.66 2.44 -1.33
C LEU A 20 9.97 1.73 -2.49
N HIS A 21 9.62 2.41 -3.59
CA HIS A 21 8.91 1.77 -4.71
C HIS A 21 9.64 0.53 -5.22
N SER A 22 10.93 0.65 -5.56
CA SER A 22 11.71 -0.49 -6.06
C SER A 22 11.90 -1.59 -5.00
N ILE A 23 11.98 -1.22 -3.72
CA ILE A 23 12.14 -2.18 -2.63
C ILE A 23 10.85 -3.01 -2.48
N VAL A 24 9.69 -2.36 -2.48
CA VAL A 24 8.39 -3.02 -2.37
C VAL A 24 8.10 -3.84 -3.62
N GLN A 25 8.35 -3.31 -4.83
CA GLN A 25 8.18 -4.05 -6.09
C GLN A 25 9.01 -5.34 -6.08
N ASN A 26 10.31 -5.25 -5.82
CA ASN A 26 11.20 -6.42 -5.80
C ASN A 26 10.81 -7.42 -4.70
N THR A 27 10.30 -6.94 -3.57
CA THR A 27 9.84 -7.82 -2.48
C THR A 27 8.60 -8.61 -2.91
N LEU A 28 7.63 -7.96 -3.54
CA LEU A 28 6.43 -8.61 -4.04
C LEU A 28 6.76 -9.60 -5.17
N GLU A 29 7.63 -9.21 -6.10
CA GLU A 29 8.12 -10.10 -7.15
C GLU A 29 8.85 -11.33 -6.59
N ALA A 30 9.70 -11.14 -5.57
CA ALA A 30 10.40 -12.24 -4.90
C ALA A 30 9.41 -13.22 -4.27
N VAL A 31 8.37 -12.74 -3.56
CA VAL A 31 7.30 -13.59 -3.01
C VAL A 31 6.56 -14.34 -4.12
N ALA A 32 6.22 -13.65 -5.21
CA ALA A 32 5.55 -14.26 -6.35
C ALA A 32 6.38 -15.39 -6.98
N PHE A 33 7.68 -15.17 -7.11
CA PHE A 33 8.59 -16.12 -7.73
C PHE A 33 8.98 -17.28 -6.81
N GLU A 34 9.41 -16.97 -5.58
CA GLU A 34 10.00 -17.93 -4.64
C GLU A 34 8.92 -18.73 -3.88
N ASP A 35 7.96 -18.04 -3.26
CA ASP A 35 6.96 -18.69 -2.41
C ASP A 35 5.79 -19.25 -3.23
N CYS A 36 5.46 -18.58 -4.34
CA CYS A 36 4.32 -18.93 -5.19
C CYS A 36 4.74 -19.59 -6.51
N SER A 37 6.03 -19.95 -6.67
CA SER A 37 6.55 -20.67 -7.84
C SER A 37 6.20 -20.00 -9.20
N GLY A 38 6.11 -18.67 -9.22
CA GLY A 38 5.78 -17.90 -10.43
C GLY A 38 4.35 -18.10 -10.93
N GLN A 39 3.40 -18.46 -10.06
CA GLN A 39 1.99 -18.63 -10.42
C GLN A 39 1.32 -17.33 -10.88
N PHE A 40 1.81 -16.20 -10.40
CA PHE A 40 1.33 -14.87 -10.74
C PHE A 40 2.49 -13.89 -10.89
N ASP A 41 2.22 -12.79 -11.58
CA ASP A 41 3.09 -11.61 -11.66
C ASP A 41 2.46 -10.46 -10.87
N ILE A 42 3.27 -9.57 -10.30
CA ILE A 42 2.82 -8.43 -9.50
C ILE A 42 3.32 -7.13 -10.11
N GLU A 43 2.40 -6.20 -10.38
CA GLU A 43 2.74 -4.83 -10.76
C GLU A 43 2.39 -3.86 -9.64
N LEU A 44 3.36 -3.06 -9.17
CA LEU A 44 3.16 -2.05 -8.13
C LEU A 44 3.08 -0.63 -8.72
N SER A 45 1.93 0.00 -8.55
CA SER A 45 1.69 1.38 -8.96
C SER A 45 1.60 2.35 -7.76
N PRO A 46 2.31 3.49 -7.75
CA PRO A 46 2.13 4.50 -6.71
C PRO A 46 0.75 5.15 -6.79
N ILE A 47 0.08 5.30 -5.65
CA ILE A 47 -1.23 5.95 -5.56
C ILE A 47 -1.08 7.37 -5.03
N LYS A 48 -1.64 8.33 -5.76
CA LYS A 48 -1.68 9.75 -5.38
C LYS A 48 -3.11 10.22 -5.21
N ILE A 49 -3.41 10.74 -4.02
CA ILE A 49 -4.70 11.35 -3.69
C ILE A 49 -4.51 12.80 -3.27
N ASN A 50 -5.59 13.57 -3.27
CA ASN A 50 -5.61 14.85 -2.57
C ASN A 50 -5.76 14.60 -1.06
N LYS A 51 -4.73 14.94 -0.28
CA LYS A 51 -4.69 14.70 1.17
C LYS A 51 -5.31 15.84 1.99
N THR A 52 -5.65 16.98 1.36
CA THR A 52 -6.09 18.18 2.07
C THR A 52 -7.38 17.92 2.84
N GLY A 53 -7.34 18.13 4.16
CA GLY A 53 -8.50 17.96 5.04
C GLY A 53 -8.79 16.52 5.45
N LEU A 54 -8.00 15.53 5.01
CA LEU A 54 -8.19 14.13 5.32
C LEU A 54 -7.29 13.65 6.47
N GLY A 55 -7.87 12.99 7.46
CA GLY A 55 -7.15 12.18 8.44
C GLY A 55 -6.48 10.96 7.78
N PHE A 56 -5.54 10.33 8.48
CA PHE A 56 -4.78 9.20 7.92
C PHE A 56 -5.67 8.06 7.41
N ILE A 57 -6.73 7.71 8.15
CA ILE A 57 -7.65 6.63 7.76
C ILE A 57 -8.44 7.01 6.51
N GLU A 58 -8.95 8.24 6.45
CA GLU A 58 -9.64 8.75 5.27
C GLU A 58 -8.72 8.77 4.05
N GLN A 59 -7.43 9.11 4.24
CA GLN A 59 -6.43 9.03 3.18
C GLN A 59 -6.23 7.59 2.68
N VAL A 60 -6.11 6.61 3.58
CA VAL A 60 -5.94 5.20 3.20
C VAL A 60 -7.17 4.67 2.47
N LEU A 61 -8.38 5.02 2.93
CA LEU A 61 -9.63 4.67 2.25
C LEU A 61 -9.73 5.29 0.86
N GLU A 62 -9.41 6.57 0.73
CA GLU A 62 -9.43 7.27 -0.55
C GLU A 62 -8.40 6.68 -1.52
N ALA A 63 -7.21 6.33 -1.02
CA ALA A 63 -6.20 5.63 -1.81
C ALA A 63 -6.69 4.26 -2.27
N SER A 64 -7.39 3.51 -1.40
CA SER A 64 -7.96 2.21 -1.74
C SER A 64 -8.99 2.32 -2.87
N LYS A 65 -9.96 3.23 -2.73
CA LYS A 65 -10.98 3.50 -3.75
C LYS A 65 -10.34 3.88 -5.07
N LYS A 66 -9.41 4.84 -5.03
CA LYS A 66 -8.70 5.31 -6.22
C LYS A 66 -7.93 4.20 -6.91
N GLY A 67 -7.20 3.36 -6.17
CA GLY A 67 -6.46 2.24 -6.73
C GLY A 67 -7.39 1.21 -7.38
N GLN A 68 -8.54 0.94 -6.77
CA GLN A 68 -9.54 0.08 -7.38
C GLN A 68 -10.04 0.71 -8.70
N GLU A 69 -10.49 1.97 -8.67
CA GLU A 69 -11.08 2.65 -9.82
C GLU A 69 -10.10 2.81 -10.99
N ASP A 70 -8.83 3.15 -10.70
CA ASP A 70 -7.84 3.47 -11.72
C ASP A 70 -7.31 2.20 -12.43
N PHE A 71 -7.11 1.09 -11.69
CA PHE A 71 -6.43 -0.09 -12.25
C PHE A 71 -6.85 -1.43 -11.64
N ALA A 72 -8.04 -1.51 -11.03
CA ALA A 72 -8.57 -2.72 -10.39
C ALA A 72 -7.61 -3.31 -9.34
N MET A 73 -7.00 -2.44 -8.53
CA MET A 73 -6.07 -2.82 -7.46
C MET A 73 -6.62 -3.94 -6.58
N MET A 74 -5.77 -4.92 -6.31
CA MET A 74 -6.06 -6.10 -5.49
C MET A 74 -5.34 -6.06 -4.13
N ILE A 75 -4.20 -5.38 -4.05
CA ILE A 75 -3.38 -5.25 -2.84
C ILE A 75 -3.07 -3.78 -2.62
N LEU A 76 -3.27 -3.27 -1.41
CA LEU A 76 -2.83 -1.94 -1.01
C LEU A 76 -1.66 -2.05 -0.02
N CYS A 77 -0.47 -1.61 -0.44
CA CYS A 77 0.67 -1.41 0.43
C CYS A 77 0.64 0.01 0.98
N VAL A 78 0.60 0.14 2.31
CA VAL A 78 0.63 1.44 3.00
C VAL A 78 1.95 1.59 3.73
N GLN A 79 2.68 2.67 3.44
CA GLN A 79 3.79 3.13 4.27
C GLN A 79 3.37 4.38 5.02
N ALA A 80 3.63 4.37 6.33
CA ALA A 80 3.36 5.48 7.22
C ALA A 80 4.40 5.54 8.32
N ASP A 81 4.72 6.75 8.75
CA ASP A 81 5.58 6.97 9.90
C ASP A 81 4.80 6.70 11.18
N ALA A 82 5.52 6.26 12.22
CA ALA A 82 4.89 5.90 13.48
C ALA A 82 4.27 7.11 14.19
N ASP A 83 4.87 8.30 14.03
CA ASP A 83 4.49 9.61 14.60
C ASP A 83 4.13 9.62 16.10
N ARG A 84 4.44 8.55 16.83
CA ARG A 84 3.98 8.29 18.19
C ARG A 84 5.09 7.70 19.03
N LYS A 85 5.01 7.92 20.34
CA LYS A 85 6.05 7.52 21.29
C LYS A 85 5.97 6.03 21.66
N THR A 86 4.82 5.40 21.42
CA THR A 86 4.60 4.00 21.81
C THR A 86 4.03 3.18 20.67
N LEU A 87 4.44 1.91 20.62
CA LEU A 87 3.89 0.94 19.67
C LEU A 87 2.36 0.86 19.78
N LYS A 88 1.82 0.88 21.01
CA LYS A 88 0.39 0.79 21.25
C LYS A 88 -0.40 1.89 20.50
N GLU A 89 0.09 3.12 20.54
CA GLU A 89 -0.55 4.24 19.83
C GLU A 89 -0.42 4.10 18.31
N THR A 90 0.74 3.66 17.80
CA THR A 90 0.92 3.42 16.36
C THR A 90 -0.05 2.35 15.85
N TYR A 91 -0.18 1.21 16.56
CA TYR A 91 -1.16 0.19 16.18
C TYR A 91 -2.59 0.72 16.23
N LEU A 92 -2.95 1.46 17.28
CA LEU A 92 -4.31 1.99 17.44
C LEU A 92 -4.72 2.96 16.33
N HIS A 93 -3.78 3.75 15.81
CA HIS A 93 -4.09 4.84 14.88
C HIS A 93 -3.67 4.62 13.42
N LYS A 94 -2.74 3.70 13.15
CA LYS A 94 -2.19 3.48 11.80
C LYS A 94 -2.42 2.05 11.28
N ILE A 95 -2.56 1.05 12.15
CA ILE A 95 -2.69 -0.37 11.74
C ILE A 95 -4.11 -0.87 11.94
N ASN A 96 -4.60 -0.88 13.17
CA ASN A 96 -5.89 -1.48 13.53
C ASN A 96 -7.08 -0.86 12.79
N PRO A 97 -7.18 0.47 12.60
CA PRO A 97 -8.35 1.01 11.91
C PRO A 97 -8.41 0.59 10.44
N CYS A 98 -7.25 0.41 9.80
CA CYS A 98 -7.15 -0.10 8.43
C CYS A 98 -7.61 -1.56 8.30
N GLN A 99 -7.71 -2.33 9.40
CA GLN A 99 -8.24 -3.71 9.38
C GLN A 99 -9.77 -3.77 9.48
N VAL A 100 -10.42 -2.68 9.90
CA VAL A 100 -11.86 -2.63 10.14
C VAL A 100 -12.60 -1.95 9.00
N GLU A 101 -11.98 -0.94 8.38
CA GLU A 101 -12.63 -0.10 7.37
C GLU A 101 -12.32 -0.49 5.90
N LEU A 102 -11.32 -1.36 5.67
CA LEU A 102 -10.97 -1.94 4.36
C LEU A 102 -11.35 -3.42 4.30
#